data_AF-A0A1E4R800-F1
#
_entry.id   AF-A0A1E4R800-F1
#
_cell.length_a   1.000
_cell.length_b   1.000
_cell.length_c   1.000
_cell.angle_alpha   90.00
_cell.angle_beta   90.00
_cell.angle_gamma   90.00
#
_symmetry.space_group_name_H-M   'P 1'
#
loop_
_entity.id
_entity.type
_entity.pdbx_description
1 polymer ?
#
loop_
_entity_poly.entity_id
_entity_poly.type
_entity_poly.pdbx_seq_one_letter_code
_entity_poly.pdbx_strand_id
1 'polypeptide(L)'
;MKNRSKAYIRHQRERTIQKKWAILQNVMLRENAYMPVRGTLSKRKVHCSCRMCRYEQYHSIPKAKHKAKLKAMEQEIDDYVCFLLICYSCIQ
;
A
#
# COMPACT_ATOMS: atom_id res chain seq x y z
N MET A 1 13.59 12.28 -0.07
CA MET A 1 12.24 12.37 -0.68
C MET A 1 12.10 13.75 -1.30
N LYS A 2 12.39 13.91 -2.60
CA LYS A 2 12.32 15.20 -3.29
C LYS A 2 10.83 15.63 -3.37
N ASN A 3 10.53 16.89 -3.01
CA ASN A 3 9.24 17.58 -3.19
C ASN A 3 8.04 17.26 -2.27
N ARG A 4 8.22 16.65 -1.09
CA ARG A 4 7.12 16.55 -0.11
C ARG A 4 7.23 17.65 0.94
N SER A 5 6.21 18.50 1.03
CA SER A 5 6.15 19.56 2.04
C SER A 5 6.03 18.98 3.46
N LYS A 6 6.49 19.75 4.46
CA LYS A 6 6.29 19.39 5.88
C LYS A 6 4.80 19.21 6.21
N ALA A 7 3.93 20.01 5.57
CA ALA A 7 2.48 19.91 5.72
C ALA A 7 1.95 18.55 5.26
N TYR A 8 2.40 18.05 4.10
CA TYR A 8 2.02 16.73 3.60
C TYR A 8 2.41 15.61 4.59
N ILE A 9 3.62 15.68 5.15
CA ILE A 9 4.10 14.67 6.11
C ILE A 9 3.25 14.68 7.39
N ARG A 10 2.92 15.88 7.91
CA ARG A 10 2.03 16.02 9.08
C ARG A 10 0.64 15.46 8.81
N HIS A 11 0.07 15.75 7.63
CA HIS A 11 -1.22 15.22 7.22
C HIS A 11 -1.20 13.68 7.12
N GLN A 12 -0.18 13.08 6.50
CA GLN A 12 -0.06 11.62 6.43
C GLN A 12 0.10 10.96 7.81
N ARG A 13 0.87 11.59 8.70
CA ARG A 13 0.99 11.15 10.10
C ARG A 13 -0.37 11.16 10.79
N GLU A 14 -1.13 12.24 10.62
CA GLU A 14 -2.44 12.38 11.24
C GLU A 14 -3.44 11.34 10.73
N ARG A 15 -3.51 11.11 9.40
CA ARG A 15 -4.33 10.03 8.83
C ARG A 15 -3.99 8.66 9.43
N THR A 16 -2.70 8.39 9.62
CA THR A 16 -2.23 7.14 10.23
C THR A 16 -2.67 7.02 11.69
N ILE A 17 -2.59 8.10 12.46
CA ILE A 17 -3.05 8.15 13.86
C ILE A 17 -4.56 7.93 13.93
N GLN A 18 -5.35 8.64 13.13
CA GLN A 18 -6.81 8.52 13.10
C GLN A 18 -7.26 7.10 12.75
N LYS A 19 -6.63 6.46 11.76
CA LYS A 19 -6.93 5.08 11.41
C LYS A 19 -6.68 4.13 12.59
N LYS A 20 -5.57 4.31 13.31
CA LYS A 20 -5.25 3.50 14.50
C LYS A 20 -6.21 3.77 15.66
N TRP A 21 -6.61 5.02 15.85
CA TRP A 21 -7.60 5.41 16.85
C TRP A 21 -8.95 4.72 16.59
N ALA A 22 -9.44 4.78 15.36
CA ALA A 22 -10.68 4.12 14.96
C ALA A 22 -10.64 2.60 15.17
N ILE A 23 -9.50 1.94 14.95
CA ILE A 23 -9.35 0.50 15.24
C ILE A 23 -9.46 0.22 16.73
N LEU A 24 -8.78 1.01 17.57
CA LEU A 24 -8.84 0.82 19.02
C LEU A 24 -10.27 1.02 19.56
N GLN A 25 -10.95 2.05 19.07
CA GLN A 25 -12.29 2.39 19.51
C GLN A 25 -13.35 1.43 18.97
N ASN A 26 -13.36 1.17 17.65
CA ASN A 26 -14.49 0.49 17.00
C ASN A 26 -14.30 -1.03 16.88
N VAL A 27 -13.06 -1.50 16.84
CA VAL A 27 -12.76 -2.94 16.67
C VAL A 27 -12.36 -3.58 17.99
N MET A 28 -11.50 -2.90 18.77
CA MET A 28 -11.08 -3.40 20.08
C MET A 28 -11.99 -2.92 21.21
N LEU A 29 -13.01 -2.11 20.91
CA LEU A 29 -14.00 -1.58 21.87
C LEU A 29 -13.35 -0.98 23.11
N ARG A 30 -12.20 -0.33 22.93
CA ARG A 30 -11.42 0.25 24.01
C ARG A 30 -12.09 1.53 24.49
N GLU A 31 -12.37 1.60 25.79
CA GLU A 31 -12.95 2.80 26.40
C GLU A 31 -11.96 3.96 26.38
N ASN A 32 -12.50 5.18 26.45
CA ASN A 32 -11.72 6.42 26.41
C ASN A 32 -10.70 6.51 27.55
N ALA A 33 -11.03 5.99 28.74
CA ALA A 33 -10.12 5.97 29.89
C ALA A 33 -8.84 5.16 29.64
N TYR A 34 -8.91 4.15 28.76
CA TYR A 34 -7.78 3.27 28.43
C TYR A 34 -7.13 3.62 27.10
N MET A 35 -7.52 4.72 26.44
CA MET A 35 -6.92 5.14 25.18
C MET A 35 -5.49 5.65 25.41
N PRO A 36 -4.50 5.22 24.60
CA PRO A 36 -3.15 5.74 24.69
C PRO A 36 -3.09 7.21 24.26
N VAL A 37 -2.08 7.92 24.78
CA VAL A 37 -1.77 9.28 24.33
C VAL A 37 -1.61 9.30 22.80
N ARG A 38 -2.28 10.25 22.15
CA ARG A 38 -2.40 10.34 20.67
C ARG A 38 -1.05 10.24 19.94
N GLY A 39 0.01 10.85 20.49
CA GLY A 39 1.35 10.81 19.92
C GLY A 39 1.96 9.41 19.84
N THR A 40 1.60 8.50 20.75
CA THR A 40 2.07 7.11 20.81
C THR A 40 1.67 6.31 19.57
N LEU A 41 0.48 6.60 19.02
CA LEU A 41 -0.04 5.95 17.81
C LEU A 41 0.74 6.29 16.55
N SER A 42 1.56 7.35 16.57
CA SER A 42 2.39 7.67 15.41
C SER A 42 3.52 6.67 15.17
N LYS A 43 4.06 6.06 16.24
CA LYS A 43 5.21 5.14 16.18
C LYS A 43 4.82 3.67 16.34
N ARG A 44 3.92 3.34 17.27
CA ARG A 44 3.54 1.93 17.54
C ARG A 44 2.64 1.36 16.44
N LYS A 45 2.82 0.06 16.15
CA LYS A 45 1.91 -0.72 15.30
C LYS A 45 0.71 -1.17 16.13
N VAL A 46 -0.49 -1.01 15.60
CA VAL A 46 -1.69 -1.67 16.12
C VAL A 46 -1.83 -2.96 15.32
N HIS A 47 -1.52 -4.09 15.96
CA HIS A 47 -1.62 -5.41 15.33
C HIS A 47 -3.06 -5.91 15.43
N CYS A 48 -3.87 -5.67 14.40
CA CYS A 48 -5.21 -6.26 14.26
C CYS A 48 -5.22 -7.22 13.07
N SER A 49 -5.65 -8.46 13.30
CA SER A 49 -5.89 -9.47 12.26
C SER A 49 -7.35 -9.46 11.75
N CYS A 50 -8.15 -8.48 12.17
CA CYS A 50 -9.53 -8.30 11.75
C CYS A 50 -9.68 -8.14 10.21
N ARG A 51 -10.86 -8.52 9.69
CA ARG A 51 -11.20 -8.44 8.26
C ARG A 51 -10.98 -7.05 7.67
N MET A 52 -11.27 -6.01 8.45
CA MET A 52 -11.05 -4.60 8.06
C MET A 52 -9.56 -4.23 7.95
N CYS A 53 -8.70 -4.74 8.83
CA CYS A 53 -7.27 -4.45 8.77
C CYS A 53 -6.55 -5.30 7.72
N ARG A 54 -7.05 -6.51 7.45
CA ARG A 54 -6.61 -7.39 6.36
C ARG A 54 -7.43 -7.23 5.08
N TYR A 55 -8.10 -6.10 4.88
CA TYR A 55 -9.04 -5.88 3.77
C TYR A 55 -8.45 -6.23 2.40
N GLU A 56 -7.25 -5.72 2.10
CA GLU A 56 -6.56 -6.01 0.83
C GLU A 56 -6.25 -7.50 0.65
N GLN A 57 -5.87 -8.20 1.72
CA GLN A 57 -5.57 -9.64 1.68
C GLN A 57 -6.85 -10.47 1.55
N TYR A 58 -7.91 -10.08 2.26
CA TYR A 58 -9.19 -10.78 2.27
C TYR A 58 -9.93 -10.64 0.94
N HIS A 59 -9.89 -9.45 0.34
CA HIS A 59 -10.52 -9.17 -0.95
C HIS A 59 -9.55 -9.35 -2.13
N SER A 60 -8.38 -9.95 -1.90
CA SER A 60 -7.36 -10.22 -2.93
C SER A 60 -7.04 -9.00 -3.81
N ILE A 61 -7.05 -7.80 -3.21
CA ILE A 61 -6.89 -6.55 -3.95
C ILE A 61 -5.42 -6.46 -4.42
N PRO A 62 -5.17 -6.41 -5.73
CA PRO A 62 -3.82 -6.40 -6.26
C PRO A 62 -3.10 -5.11 -5.87
N LYS A 63 -2.02 -5.23 -5.08
CA LYS A 63 -1.21 -4.08 -4.68
C LYS A 63 -0.59 -3.42 -5.91
N ALA A 64 -0.44 -2.09 -5.86
CA ALA A 64 0.16 -1.32 -6.95
C ALA A 64 1.53 -1.85 -7.40
N LYS A 65 2.35 -2.36 -6.46
CA LYS A 65 3.63 -3.02 -6.77
C LYS A 65 3.47 -4.23 -7.68
N HIS A 66 2.46 -5.07 -7.44
CA HIS A 66 2.20 -6.25 -8.27
C HIS A 66 1.74 -5.85 -9.66
N LYS A 67 0.85 -4.85 -9.77
CA LYS A 67 0.42 -4.29 -11.06
C LYS A 67 1.60 -3.71 -11.87
N ALA A 68 2.46 -2.94 -11.22
CA ALA A 68 3.63 -2.36 -11.88
C ALA A 68 4.61 -3.45 -12.35
N LYS A 69 4.81 -4.51 -11.56
CA LYS A 69 5.65 -5.63 -11.95
C LYS A 69 5.07 -6.41 -13.13
N LEU A 70 3.76 -6.68 -13.11
CA LEU A 70 3.08 -7.35 -14.24
C LEU A 70 3.25 -6.56 -15.53
N LYS A 71 3.04 -5.25 -15.50
CA LYS A 71 3.26 -4.39 -16.68
C LYS A 71 4.69 -4.42 -17.21
N ALA A 72 5.68 -4.40 -16.32
CA ALA A 72 7.08 -4.50 -16.74
C ALA A 72 7.37 -5.85 -17.41
N MET A 73 6.81 -6.94 -16.88
CA MET A 73 6.94 -8.27 -17.48
C MET A 73 6.23 -8.37 -18.84
N GLU A 74 5.05 -7.76 -18.99
CA GLU A 74 4.35 -7.68 -20.28
C GLU A 74 5.19 -6.93 -21.33
N GLN A 75 5.81 -5.81 -20.94
CA GLN A 75 6.71 -5.06 -21.82
C GLN A 75 7.94 -5.87 -22.25
N GLU A 76 8.55 -6.62 -21.34
CA GLU A 76 9.68 -7.49 -21.69
C GLU A 76 9.28 -8.53 -22.75
N ILE A 77 8.10 -9.15 -22.61
CA ILE A 77 7.59 -10.12 -23.58
C ILE A 77 7.36 -9.45 -24.94
N ASP A 78 6.72 -8.28 -24.95
CA ASP A 78 6.45 -7.53 -26.18
C ASP A 78 7.76 -7.16 -26.90
N ASP A 79 8.78 -6.71 -26.16
CA ASP A 79 10.10 -6.40 -26.70
C ASP A 79 10.77 -7.63 -27.32
N TYR A 80 10.69 -8.79 -26.66
CA TYR A 80 11.20 -10.06 -27.21
C TYR A 80 10.46 -10.49 -28.48
N VAL A 81 9.14 -10.40 -28.51
CA VAL A 81 8.33 -10.76 -29.68
C VAL A 81 8.61 -9.81 -30.85
N CYS A 82 8.68 -8.50 -30.58
CA CYS A 82 9.08 -7.50 -31.57
C CYS A 82 10.48 -7.80 -32.13
N PHE A 83 11.45 -8.12 -31.27
CA PHE A 83 12.80 -8.47 -31.70
C PHE A 83 12.80 -9.70 -32.63
N LEU A 84 12.09 -10.76 -32.26
CA LEU A 84 11.98 -11.97 -33.09
C LEU A 84 11.34 -11.66 -34.44
N LEU A 85 10.23 -10.91 -34.48
CA LEU A 85 9.56 -10.56 -35.74
C LEU A 85 10.44 -9.71 -36.66
N ILE A 86 11.23 -8.79 -36.11
CA ILE A 86 12.20 -7.99 -36.88
C ILE A 86 13.32 -8.88 -37.42
N CYS A 87 13.84 -9.81 -36.62
CA CYS A 87 14.87 -10.75 -37.08
C CYS A 87 14.35 -11.70 -38.17
N TYR A 88 13.13 -12.21 -38.05
CA TYR A 88 12.53 -13.08 -39.06
C TYR A 88 12.28 -12.36 -40.39
N SER A 89 11.94 -11.07 -40.36
CA SER A 89 11.72 -10.26 -41.57
C SER A 89 13.00 -9.78 -42.25
N CYS A 90 14.16 -9.82 -41.58
CA CYS A 90 15.47 -9.57 -42.19
C CYS A 90 16.14 -10.80 -42.83
N ILE A 91 15.62 -12.01 -42.59
CA ILE A 91 16.15 -13.27 -43.12
C ILE A 91 15.48 -13.65 -44.47
N GLN A 92 14.37 -12.98 -44.83
CA GLN A 92 13.63 -13.14 -46.09
C GLN A 92 14.01 -12.06 -47.09
#